data_AF-A0A2P4SBB9-F1
#
_entry.id   AF-A0A2P4SBB9-F1
#
_cell.length_a   1.000
_cell.length_b   1.000
_cell.length_c   1.000
_cell.angle_alpha   90.00
_cell.angle_beta   90.00
_cell.angle_gamma   90.00
#
_symmetry.space_group_name_H-M   'P 1'
#
loop_
_entity.id
_entity.type
_entity.pdbx_description
1 polymer ?
#
loop_
_entity_poly.entity_id
_entity_poly.type
_entity_poly.pdbx_seq_one_letter_code
_entity_poly.pdbx_strand_id
1 'polypeptide(L)'
;MESPLDEDCSSCHKNTSCSHCAGDADCPGATKCCPSKCGHTCQEPVLDFCYLPSVCGNCKALFIRFFYNASSQRCEEFVYGGCGGNRNNFETERECSQACSHVGSQPRQRGSPRPLPHAETLRAALLPTPHLSAPGAR
;
A
#
# COMPACT_ATOMS: atom_id res chain seq x y z
N MET A 1 9.30 13.39 -42.80
CA MET A 1 9.41 13.84 -41.41
C MET A 1 9.25 12.59 -40.57
N GLU A 2 10.36 11.87 -40.42
CA GLU A 2 10.47 10.65 -39.63
C GLU A 2 10.20 10.98 -38.16
N SER A 3 9.35 10.22 -37.49
CA SER A 3 9.16 10.31 -36.03
C SER A 3 9.99 9.20 -35.38
N PRO A 4 11.14 9.50 -34.76
CA PRO A 4 11.97 8.48 -34.12
C PRO A 4 11.41 8.19 -32.72
N LEU A 5 10.70 7.07 -32.55
CA LEU A 5 10.15 6.64 -31.25
C LEU A 5 10.70 5.29 -30.77
N ASP A 6 11.86 4.89 -31.27
CA ASP A 6 12.40 3.55 -30.98
C ASP A 6 13.93 3.48 -30.86
N GLU A 7 14.62 4.58 -30.54
CA GLU A 7 16.09 4.60 -30.62
C GLU A 7 16.85 5.03 -29.35
N ASP A 8 16.54 4.46 -28.18
CA ASP A 8 17.58 3.91 -27.27
C ASP A 8 16.95 3.32 -25.98
N CYS A 9 16.53 2.04 -26.03
CA CYS A 9 16.33 1.22 -24.83
C CYS A 9 17.69 0.69 -24.29
N SER A 10 18.79 1.41 -24.51
CA SER A 10 20.13 1.09 -24.02
C SER A 10 20.51 1.93 -22.79
N SER A 11 19.57 2.75 -22.31
CA SER A 11 19.69 3.56 -21.10
C SER A 11 19.64 2.81 -19.77
N CYS A 12 19.89 1.49 -19.78
CA CYS A 12 20.69 0.86 -18.73
C CYS A 12 22.15 1.37 -18.86
N HIS A 13 22.36 2.69 -18.84
CA HIS A 13 23.65 3.28 -19.18
C HIS A 13 24.67 2.90 -18.10
N LYS A 14 25.61 2.05 -18.52
CA LYS A 14 26.99 1.88 -18.01
C LYS A 14 27.13 2.27 -16.52
N ASN A 15 26.72 1.34 -15.66
CA ASN A 15 27.05 1.20 -14.23
C ASN A 15 25.94 1.48 -13.18
N THR A 16 24.66 1.37 -13.54
CA THR A 16 23.57 1.26 -12.55
C THR A 16 22.58 0.19 -13.00
N SER A 17 22.22 -0.73 -12.10
CA SER A 17 21.51 -1.98 -12.41
C SER A 17 20.20 -1.75 -13.15
N CYS A 18 20.00 -2.43 -14.27
CA CYS A 18 18.72 -2.44 -14.94
C CYS A 18 17.79 -3.43 -14.27
N SER A 19 16.80 -2.92 -13.54
CA SER A 19 15.74 -3.68 -12.88
C SER A 19 14.67 -4.13 -13.89
N HIS A 20 15.09 -4.72 -15.01
CA HIS A 20 14.17 -5.34 -15.97
C HIS A 20 13.54 -6.58 -15.34
N CYS A 21 12.23 -6.72 -15.48
CA CYS A 21 11.45 -7.81 -14.93
C CYS A 21 10.54 -8.38 -16.02
N ALA A 22 10.20 -9.66 -15.92
CA ALA A 22 9.15 -10.28 -16.72
C ALA A 22 7.85 -10.45 -15.91
N GLY A 23 7.96 -10.48 -14.58
CA GLY A 23 6.83 -10.46 -13.66
C GLY A 23 7.23 -10.03 -12.25
N ASP A 24 6.23 -9.92 -11.36
CA ASP A 24 6.42 -9.44 -9.98
C ASP A 24 7.43 -10.25 -9.17
N ALA A 25 7.63 -11.53 -9.49
CA ALA A 25 8.56 -12.41 -8.78
C ALA A 25 10.03 -12.03 -9.03
N ASP A 26 10.32 -11.33 -10.13
CA ASP A 26 11.68 -10.88 -10.48
C ASP A 26 12.08 -9.62 -9.68
N CYS A 27 11.13 -9.04 -8.96
CA CYS A 27 11.28 -7.77 -8.28
C CYS A 27 11.60 -7.95 -6.78
N PRO A 28 12.58 -7.21 -6.23
CA PRO A 28 12.96 -7.35 -4.83
C PRO A 28 11.88 -6.78 -3.89
N GLY A 29 11.66 -7.46 -2.77
CA GLY A 29 10.77 -7.00 -1.71
C GLY A 29 9.30 -6.93 -2.15
N ALA A 30 8.69 -5.76 -1.99
CA ALA A 30 7.29 -5.52 -2.33
C ALA A 30 7.09 -4.79 -3.68
N THR A 31 8.18 -4.59 -4.45
CA THR A 31 8.12 -3.92 -5.74
C THR A 31 7.42 -4.79 -6.79
N LYS A 32 6.82 -4.14 -7.78
CA LYS A 32 5.97 -4.75 -8.80
C LYS A 32 6.55 -4.53 -10.19
N CYS A 33 6.33 -5.50 -11.07
CA CYS A 33 6.80 -5.39 -12.45
C CYS A 33 5.80 -4.59 -13.26
N CYS A 34 6.19 -3.37 -13.66
CA CYS A 34 5.32 -2.45 -14.36
C CYS A 34 5.86 -2.12 -15.75
N PRO A 35 4.99 -1.97 -16.77
CA PRO A 35 5.39 -1.42 -18.05
C PRO A 35 6.04 -0.04 -17.87
N SER A 36 7.16 0.16 -18.55
CA SER A 36 7.94 1.38 -18.58
C SER A 36 8.19 1.77 -20.03
N LYS A 37 8.78 2.95 -20.26
CA LYS A 37 9.14 3.37 -21.62
C LYS A 37 10.15 2.43 -22.28
N CYS A 38 10.88 1.64 -21.50
CA CYS A 38 11.90 0.67 -21.93
C CYS A 38 11.52 -0.76 -21.51
N GLY A 39 10.34 -1.24 -21.90
CA GLY A 39 9.87 -2.60 -21.55
C GLY A 39 9.23 -2.61 -20.17
N HIS A 40 9.74 -3.40 -19.22
CA HIS A 40 9.20 -3.47 -17.86
C HIS A 40 10.29 -3.22 -16.82
N THR A 41 9.90 -2.61 -15.69
CA THR A 41 10.80 -2.36 -14.57
C THR A 41 10.12 -2.57 -13.22
N CYS A 42 10.90 -2.92 -12.20
CA CYS A 42 10.43 -3.02 -10.84
C CYS A 42 10.20 -1.63 -10.24
N GLN A 43 8.98 -1.35 -9.82
CA GLN A 43 8.59 -0.08 -9.18
C GLN A 43 7.92 -0.34 -7.85
N GLU A 44 8.07 0.60 -6.92
CA GLU A 44 7.28 0.57 -5.70
C GLU A 44 5.80 0.72 -6.07
N PRO A 45 4.92 -0.14 -5.52
CA PRO A 45 3.49 -0.02 -5.76
C PRO A 45 3.03 1.33 -5.25
N VAL A 46 2.56 2.18 -6.17
CA VAL A 46 1.90 3.43 -5.80
C VAL A 46 0.66 3.06 -5.00
N LEU A 47 0.44 3.72 -3.86
CA LEU A 47 -0.77 3.54 -3.06
C LEU A 47 -1.97 3.58 -3.99
N ASP A 48 -2.79 2.54 -3.90
CA ASP A 48 -3.98 2.38 -4.72
C ASP A 48 -4.82 3.67 -4.64
N PHE A 49 -5.14 4.20 -5.82
CA PHE A 49 -5.75 5.52 -5.92
C PHE A 49 -7.08 5.60 -5.18
N CYS A 50 -7.77 4.48 -4.98
CA CYS A 50 -9.00 4.42 -4.22
C CYS A 50 -8.82 4.81 -2.73
N TYR A 51 -7.60 4.80 -2.22
CA TYR A 51 -7.28 5.25 -0.85
C TYR A 51 -6.75 6.70 -0.79
N LEU A 52 -6.58 7.37 -1.93
CA LEU A 52 -6.17 8.78 -1.95
C LEU A 52 -7.33 9.69 -1.54
N PRO A 53 -7.07 10.84 -0.89
CA PRO A 53 -8.13 11.80 -0.58
C PRO A 53 -8.68 12.46 -1.86
N SER A 54 -9.87 13.05 -1.79
CA SER A 54 -10.32 13.98 -2.84
C SER A 54 -9.45 15.23 -2.85
N VAL A 55 -9.13 15.74 -4.05
CA VAL A 55 -8.30 16.92 -4.24
C VAL A 55 -8.98 17.88 -5.21
N CYS A 56 -9.41 19.03 -4.69
CA CYS A 56 -9.98 20.12 -5.50
C CYS A 56 -8.94 20.67 -6.50
N GLY A 57 -7.68 20.76 -6.09
CA GLY A 57 -6.60 21.31 -6.91
C GLY A 57 -6.58 22.84 -6.93
N ASN A 58 -5.80 23.43 -7.83
CA ASN A 58 -5.46 24.86 -7.79
C ASN A 58 -6.28 25.73 -8.75
N CYS A 59 -7.02 25.11 -9.68
CA CYS A 59 -7.93 25.81 -10.58
C CYS A 59 -9.26 26.15 -9.90
N LYS A 60 -10.03 27.07 -10.48
CA LYS A 60 -11.25 27.65 -9.86
C LYS A 60 -12.55 27.32 -10.63
N ALA A 61 -12.53 26.31 -11.50
CA ALA A 61 -13.76 25.82 -12.10
C ALA A 61 -14.58 25.04 -11.05
N LEU A 62 -15.87 24.82 -11.33
CA LEU A 62 -16.76 24.06 -10.46
C LEU A 62 -17.24 22.82 -11.21
N PHE A 63 -16.51 21.73 -11.05
CA PHE A 63 -16.91 20.44 -11.58
C PHE A 63 -17.34 19.52 -10.43
N ILE A 64 -18.56 19.00 -10.49
CA ILE A 64 -18.98 17.91 -9.62
C ILE A 64 -18.35 16.62 -10.14
N ARG A 65 -17.62 15.94 -9.26
CA ARG A 65 -16.91 14.69 -9.52
C ARG A 65 -17.15 13.74 -8.36
N PHE A 66 -16.79 12.48 -8.54
CA PHE A 66 -16.88 11.44 -7.52
C PHE A 66 -15.48 10.99 -7.11
N PHE A 67 -15.30 10.72 -5.82
CA PHE A 67 -14.11 10.05 -5.30
C PHE A 67 -14.55 8.89 -4.40
N TYR A 68 -13.73 7.85 -4.31
CA TYR A 68 -13.97 6.77 -3.36
C TYR A 68 -13.52 7.17 -1.96
N ASN A 69 -14.45 7.21 -1.02
CA ASN A 69 -14.18 7.43 0.38
C ASN A 69 -13.98 6.08 1.08
N ALA A 70 -12.71 5.72 1.34
CA ALA A 70 -12.38 4.44 1.98
C ALA A 70 -12.92 4.29 3.41
N SER A 71 -13.24 5.39 4.09
CA SER A 71 -13.83 5.34 5.44
C SER A 71 -15.31 4.97 5.41
N SER A 72 -16.07 5.52 4.47
CA SER A 72 -17.49 5.18 4.27
C SER A 72 -17.70 3.99 3.34
N GLN A 73 -16.65 3.57 2.62
CA GLN A 73 -16.66 2.55 1.57
C GLN A 73 -17.62 2.88 0.41
N ARG A 74 -17.80 4.17 0.11
CA ARG A 74 -18.71 4.65 -0.93
C ARG A 74 -18.05 5.67 -1.83
N CYS A 75 -18.60 5.82 -3.04
CA CYS A 75 -18.29 6.93 -3.92
C CYS A 75 -19.10 8.15 -3.49
N GLU A 76 -18.40 9.26 -3.20
CA GLU A 76 -18.99 10.49 -2.71
C GLU A 76 -18.67 11.65 -3.65
N GLU A 77 -19.59 12.60 -3.76
CA GLU A 77 -19.39 13.78 -4.58
C GLU A 77 -18.37 14.74 -3.93
N PHE A 78 -17.58 15.41 -4.78
CA PHE A 78 -16.73 16.53 -4.37
C PHE A 78 -16.59 17.55 -5.51
N VAL A 79 -16.12 18.75 -5.17
CA VAL A 79 -15.82 19.80 -6.15
C VAL A 79 -14.38 19.67 -6.62
N TYR A 80 -14.21 19.53 -7.93
CA TYR A 80 -12.92 19.59 -8.60
C TYR A 80 -12.73 20.93 -9.33
N GLY A 81 -11.61 21.58 -9.05
CA GLY A 81 -11.23 22.87 -9.61
C GLY A 81 -10.87 22.86 -11.08
N GLY A 82 -10.68 21.67 -11.68
CA GLY A 82 -10.35 21.49 -13.10
C GLY A 82 -8.87 21.20 -13.39
N CYS A 83 -7.96 21.37 -12.42
CA CYS A 83 -6.55 21.01 -12.55
C CYS A 83 -5.93 20.67 -11.19
N GLY A 84 -4.82 19.92 -11.18
CA GLY A 84 -4.05 19.65 -9.95
C GLY A 84 -4.69 18.64 -8.98
N GLY A 85 -5.58 17.79 -9.47
CA GLY A 85 -6.18 16.69 -8.71
C GLY A 85 -5.29 15.43 -8.67
N ASN A 86 -5.86 14.32 -8.20
CA ASN A 86 -5.24 13.00 -8.26
C ASN A 86 -6.15 11.99 -8.99
N ARG A 87 -5.77 10.70 -9.00
CA ARG A 87 -6.51 9.64 -9.71
C ARG A 87 -7.81 9.20 -9.03
N ASN A 88 -8.08 9.61 -7.78
CA ASN A 88 -9.36 9.38 -7.12
C ASN A 88 -10.37 10.47 -7.51
N ASN A 89 -10.70 10.54 -8.79
CA ASN A 89 -11.53 11.58 -9.39
C ASN A 89 -12.21 11.02 -10.64
N PHE A 90 -13.53 10.84 -10.57
CA PHE A 90 -14.34 10.20 -11.60
C PHE A 90 -15.49 11.12 -12.01
N GLU A 91 -15.93 11.02 -13.26
CA GLU A 91 -17.05 11.85 -13.75
C GLU A 91 -18.39 11.34 -13.22
N THR A 92 -18.52 10.03 -13.00
CA THR A 92 -19.76 9.41 -12.52
C THR A 92 -19.52 8.49 -11.32
N GLU A 93 -20.55 8.32 -10.49
CA GLU A 93 -20.55 7.38 -9.35
C GLU A 93 -20.29 5.94 -9.80
N ARG A 94 -20.81 5.55 -10.96
CA ARG A 94 -20.65 4.21 -11.54
C ARG A 94 -19.19 3.92 -11.87
N GLU A 95 -18.51 4.85 -12.53
CA GLU A 95 -17.08 4.72 -12.84
C GLU A 95 -16.25 4.57 -11.57
N CYS A 96 -16.50 5.42 -10.58
CA CYS A 96 -15.85 5.34 -9.28
C CYS A 96 -16.06 3.96 -8.62
N SER A 97 -17.30 3.48 -8.59
CA SER A 97 -17.66 2.23 -7.93
C SER A 97 -17.04 1.01 -8.62
N GLN A 98 -16.99 1.02 -9.96
CA GLN A 98 -16.34 -0.03 -10.73
C GLN A 98 -14.82 -0.03 -10.52
N ALA A 99 -14.19 1.15 -10.57
CA ALA A 99 -12.76 1.30 -10.39
C ALA A 99 -12.27 0.89 -8.99
N CYS A 100 -13.11 1.07 -7.96
CA CYS A 100 -12.74 0.81 -6.56
C CYS A 100 -13.48 -0.39 -5.92
N SER A 101 -14.09 -1.24 -6.73
CA SER A 101 -14.86 -2.42 -6.28
C SER A 101 -14.04 -3.45 -5.47
N HIS A 102 -12.71 -3.45 -5.59
CA HIS A 102 -11.80 -4.32 -4.85
C HIS A 102 -11.51 -3.87 -3.42
N VAL A 103 -11.83 -2.62 -3.05
CA VAL A 103 -11.53 -2.09 -1.71
C VAL A 103 -12.42 -2.69 -0.63
N GLY A 104 -13.69 -3.00 -0.95
CA GLY A 104 -14.64 -3.65 -0.03
C GLY A 104 -14.62 -5.18 -0.06
N SER A 105 -13.93 -5.79 -1.03
CA SER A 105 -13.95 -7.24 -1.25
C SER A 105 -12.67 -7.95 -0.82
N GLN A 106 -11.72 -7.26 -0.17
CA GLN A 106 -10.59 -7.93 0.47
C GLN A 106 -11.12 -8.88 1.56
N PRO A 107 -11.03 -10.20 1.39
CA PRO A 107 -11.16 -11.10 2.52
C PRO A 107 -10.02 -10.72 3.45
N ARG A 108 -10.30 -10.55 4.74
CA ARG A 108 -9.25 -10.37 5.73
C ARG A 108 -8.16 -11.44 5.51
N GLN A 109 -6.95 -10.96 5.22
CA GLN A 109 -5.66 -11.65 5.33
C GLN A 109 -5.26 -12.65 4.23
N ARG A 110 -4.38 -12.20 3.32
CA ARG A 110 -3.17 -12.95 2.98
C ARG A 110 -1.98 -12.23 3.61
N GLY A 111 -1.68 -12.55 4.88
CA GLY A 111 -0.36 -12.22 5.46
C GLY A 111 -0.28 -11.47 6.80
N SER A 112 -1.33 -11.28 7.60
CA SER A 112 -1.10 -10.81 8.98
C SER A 112 -0.59 -11.96 9.86
N PRO A 113 0.57 -11.81 10.53
CA PRO A 113 0.96 -12.73 11.58
C PRO A 113 -0.10 -12.67 12.70
N ARG A 114 -0.49 -13.85 13.18
CA ARG A 114 -1.31 -14.00 14.38
C ARG A 114 -0.67 -13.20 15.52
N PRO A 115 -1.39 -12.33 16.25
CA PRO A 115 -0.86 -11.75 17.47
C PRO A 115 -0.49 -12.90 18.41
N LEU A 116 0.79 -13.00 18.77
CA LEU A 116 1.21 -13.86 19.87
C LEU A 116 0.45 -13.39 21.11
N PRO A 117 -0.09 -14.31 21.94
CA PRO A 117 -0.72 -13.91 23.19
C PRO A 117 0.30 -13.09 23.98
N HIS A 118 -0.08 -11.84 24.28
CA HIS A 118 0.70 -10.94 25.09
C HIS A 118 1.09 -11.66 26.39
N ALA A 119 2.38 -11.69 26.68
CA ALA A 119 2.90 -12.14 27.95
C ALA A 119 2.28 -11.26 29.05
N GLU A 120 1.31 -11.80 29.79
CA GLU A 120 0.84 -11.19 31.01
C GLU A 120 1.96 -11.26 32.05
N THR A 121 2.69 -10.15 32.14
CA THR A 121 3.01 -9.42 33.37
C THR A 121 3.12 -10.27 34.64
N LEU A 122 4.36 -10.40 35.12
CA LEU A 122 4.72 -10.76 36.50
C LEU A 122 3.76 -10.11 37.52
N ARG A 123 3.09 -10.93 38.33
CA ARG A 123 2.64 -10.53 39.67
C ARG A 123 2.83 -11.65 40.71
N ALA A 124 3.91 -11.46 41.47
CA ALA A 124 4.11 -11.74 42.90
C ALA A 124 3.38 -12.91 43.60
N ALA A 125 4.18 -13.82 44.17
CA ALA A 125 3.98 -14.31 45.53
C ALA A 125 5.35 -14.59 46.18
N LEU A 126 5.81 -13.62 46.97
CA LEU A 126 6.78 -13.88 48.04
C LEU A 126 6.06 -14.73 49.10
N LEU A 127 6.55 -15.94 49.33
CA LEU A 127 6.34 -16.64 50.59
C LEU A 127 7.73 -17.10 51.09
N PRO A 128 8.16 -16.69 52.29
CA PRO A 128 9.41 -17.17 52.87
C PRO A 128 9.24 -18.63 53.28
N THR A 129 10.09 -19.53 52.78
CA THR A 129 10.14 -20.90 53.26
C THR A 129 10.79 -20.95 54.65
N PRO A 130 10.22 -21.70 55.62
CA PRO A 130 10.79 -21.84 56.95
C PRO A 130 12.04 -22.72 56.94
N HIS A 131 13.01 -22.30 57.74
CA HIS A 131 14.30 -22.93 58.00
C HIS A 131 14.09 -24.34 58.59
N LEU A 132 14.52 -25.39 57.87
CA LEU A 132 14.49 -26.76 58.40
C LEU A 132 15.87 -27.15 58.93
N SER A 133 15.93 -27.30 60.25
CA SER A 133 17.09 -27.69 61.04
C SER A 133 17.60 -29.09 60.69
N ALA A 134 18.92 -29.22 60.59
CA ALA A 134 19.62 -30.50 60.50
C ALA A 134 19.61 -31.24 61.85
N PRO A 135 19.46 -32.57 61.89
CA PRO A 135 19.80 -33.36 63.06
C PRO A 135 21.27 -33.82 62.98
N GLY A 136 22.06 -33.43 63.98
CA GLY A 136 23.30 -34.09 64.35
C GLY A 136 23.05 -35.18 65.41
N ALA A 137 23.61 -36.37 65.20
CA ALA A 137 23.87 -37.47 66.15
C ALA A 137 24.27 -38.69 65.29
N ARG A 138 25.42 -39.36 65.42
CA ARG A 138 26.30 -39.64 66.55
C ARG A 138 27.72 -39.87 66.04
#